data_AF-A0A9D5IGX0-F1
#
_entry.id   AF-A0A9D5IGX0-F1
#
_cell.length_a   1.000
_cell.length_b   1.000
_cell.length_c   1.000
_cell.angle_alpha   90.00
_cell.angle_beta   90.00
_cell.angle_gamma   90.00
#
_symmetry.space_group_name_H-M   'P 1'
#
loop_
_entity.id
_entity.type
_entity.pdbx_description
1 polymer ?
#
loop_
_entity_poly.entity_id
_entity_poly.type
_entity_poly.pdbx_seq_one_letter_code
_entity_poly.pdbx_strand_id
1 'polypeptide(L)'
;MRDAIHRHWHRWRIAPTAATPTPSWADRLQMPAPAPEPVLVGSDEKPGPDGIRHGLVARVKREIAAGTYDTEEKWLAAEEALLRRIEERM
;
A
#
# COMPACT_ATOMS: atom_id res chain seq x y z
N MET A 1 3.11 18.42 -30.49
CA MET A 1 3.38 18.78 -29.08
C MET A 1 2.14 18.48 -28.24
N ARG A 2 1.89 17.21 -27.92
CA ARG A 2 0.88 16.67 -26.98
C ARG A 2 1.16 15.16 -26.80
N ASP A 3 0.84 14.61 -25.63
CA ASP A 3 0.85 13.18 -25.24
C ASP A 3 2.11 12.51 -24.67
N ALA A 4 2.72 13.10 -23.64
CA ALA A 4 3.66 12.36 -22.75
C ALA A 4 3.10 12.07 -21.35
N ILE A 5 2.04 12.75 -20.90
CA ILE A 5 1.63 12.76 -19.48
C ILE A 5 0.65 11.60 -19.14
N HIS A 6 -0.08 11.07 -20.13
CA HIS A 6 -1.11 10.04 -19.87
C HIS A 6 -0.56 8.61 -19.66
N ARG A 7 0.70 8.32 -20.01
CA ARG A 7 1.21 6.93 -19.99
C ARG A 7 1.72 6.43 -18.64
N HIS A 8 1.94 7.33 -17.68
CA HIS A 8 2.48 6.97 -16.36
C HIS A 8 1.44 6.30 -15.44
N TRP A 9 0.18 6.73 -15.51
CA TRP A 9 -0.88 6.30 -14.59
C TRP A 9 -1.35 4.85 -14.81
N HIS A 10 -1.18 4.31 -16.02
CA HIS A 10 -1.59 2.93 -16.32
C HIS A 10 -0.71 1.86 -15.64
N ARG A 11 0.48 2.21 -15.15
CA ARG A 11 1.38 1.27 -14.46
C ARG A 11 0.89 0.86 -13.07
N TRP A 12 -0.04 1.61 -12.48
CA TRP A 12 -0.59 1.34 -11.15
C TRP A 12 -1.81 0.39 -11.15
N ARG A 13 -2.26 -0.09 -12.32
CA ARG A 13 -3.34 -1.07 -12.40
C ARG A 13 -2.80 -2.49 -12.26
N ILE A 14 -3.28 -3.20 -11.24
CA ILE A 14 -3.18 -4.65 -11.12
C ILE A 14 -3.90 -5.25 -12.33
N ALA A 15 -3.15 -5.78 -13.29
CA ALA A 15 -3.72 -6.64 -14.31
C ALA A 15 -3.99 -8.01 -13.68
N PRO A 16 -5.22 -8.55 -13.71
CA PRO A 16 -5.44 -9.93 -13.32
C PRO A 16 -4.86 -10.81 -14.43
N THR A 17 -3.62 -11.24 -14.28
CA THR A 17 -2.98 -12.17 -15.22
C THR A 17 -3.45 -13.58 -14.91
N ALA A 18 -4.03 -14.25 -15.91
CA ALA A 18 -4.39 -15.67 -15.87
C ALA A 18 -3.22 -16.52 -15.34
N ALA A 19 -3.57 -17.51 -14.52
CA ALA A 19 -2.65 -18.33 -13.75
C ALA A 19 -1.64 -19.09 -14.62
N THR A 20 -0.35 -18.79 -14.41
CA THR A 20 0.79 -19.64 -14.77
C THR A 20 1.56 -19.93 -13.48
N PRO A 21 1.95 -21.19 -13.18
CA PRO A 21 2.61 -21.51 -11.92
C PRO A 21 4.03 -20.95 -11.93
N THR A 22 4.21 -19.79 -11.28
CA THR A 22 5.50 -19.10 -11.13
C THR A 22 5.97 -19.30 -9.69
N PRO A 23 7.27 -19.51 -9.42
CA PRO A 23 7.81 -19.78 -8.09
C PRO A 23 7.38 -18.74 -7.05
N SER A 24 7.10 -19.24 -5.84
CA SER A 24 6.52 -18.50 -4.74
C SER A 24 7.37 -17.30 -4.33
N TRP A 25 6.83 -16.10 -4.55
CA TRP A 25 7.28 -14.83 -3.98
C TRP A 25 7.41 -14.78 -2.45
N ALA A 26 6.89 -15.78 -1.73
CA ALA A 26 6.88 -15.82 -0.27
C ALA A 26 8.28 -15.94 0.32
N ASP A 27 9.20 -16.57 -0.43
CA ASP A 27 10.60 -16.76 0.01
C ASP A 27 11.44 -15.48 -0.10
N ARG A 28 11.00 -14.49 -0.88
CA ARG A 28 11.78 -13.28 -1.18
C ARG A 28 11.50 -12.11 -0.22
N LEU A 29 10.53 -12.28 0.69
CA LEU A 29 10.07 -11.27 1.64
C LEU A 29 10.25 -11.72 3.09
N GLN A 30 11.28 -12.52 3.37
CA GLN A 30 11.60 -12.85 4.76
C GLN A 30 12.15 -11.60 5.47
N MET A 31 11.24 -10.84 6.09
CA MET A 31 11.55 -9.79 7.06
C MET A 31 12.12 -10.43 8.34
N PRO A 32 13.20 -9.89 8.93
CA PRO A 32 13.51 -10.17 10.32
C PRO A 32 12.40 -9.56 11.19
N ALA A 33 11.87 -10.34 12.14
CA ALA A 33 10.76 -9.92 12.99
C ALA A 33 11.14 -8.71 13.87
N PRO A 34 10.41 -7.58 13.80
CA PRO A 34 10.59 -6.49 14.75
C PRO A 34 9.79 -6.74 16.04
N ALA A 35 10.26 -6.15 17.14
CA ALA A 35 9.69 -6.18 18.48
C ALA A 35 8.21 -5.72 18.54
N PRO A 36 7.43 -6.10 19.57
CA PRO A 36 5.99 -5.89 19.58
C PRO A 36 5.62 -4.42 19.82
N GLU A 37 5.38 -3.69 18.74
CA GLU A 37 4.75 -2.36 18.73
C GLU A 37 3.26 -2.47 18.32
N PRO A 38 2.39 -1.50 18.72
CA PRO A 38 0.97 -1.74 18.89
C PRO A 38 0.29 -2.10 17.57
N VAL A 39 -0.41 -3.23 17.63
CA VAL A 39 -1.11 -3.87 16.53
C VAL A 39 -2.11 -2.90 15.91
N LEU A 40 -1.78 -2.35 14.74
CA LEU A 40 -2.76 -1.72 13.86
C LEU A 40 -3.69 -2.82 13.33
N VAL A 41 -4.79 -3.05 14.07
CA VAL A 41 -5.88 -3.92 13.67
C VAL A 41 -6.46 -3.41 12.35
N GLY A 42 -6.17 -4.11 11.26
CA GLY A 42 -6.67 -3.74 9.94
C GLY A 42 -5.94 -4.39 8.76
N SER A 43 -4.80 -5.03 8.98
CA SER A 43 -3.99 -5.56 7.88
C SER A 43 -4.42 -6.93 7.34
N ASP A 44 -5.39 -7.62 7.97
CA ASP A 44 -5.72 -9.00 7.62
C ASP A 44 -6.87 -9.15 6.59
N GLU A 45 -7.44 -8.05 6.10
CA GLU A 45 -8.46 -8.15 5.06
C GLU A 45 -7.86 -8.69 3.76
N LYS A 46 -8.22 -9.93 3.41
CA LYS A 46 -7.85 -10.54 2.14
C LYS A 46 -8.47 -9.72 1.00
N PRO A 47 -7.68 -9.33 -0.03
CA PRO A 47 -8.23 -8.66 -1.21
C PRO A 47 -9.35 -9.47 -1.85
N GLY A 48 -10.38 -8.78 -2.33
CA GLY A 48 -11.49 -9.36 -3.08
C GLY A 48 -11.05 -9.96 -4.42
N PRO A 49 -11.99 -10.55 -5.18
CA PRO A 49 -11.70 -11.15 -6.49
C PRO A 49 -11.19 -10.14 -7.53
N ASP A 50 -11.46 -8.85 -7.33
CA ASP A 50 -10.94 -7.72 -8.10
C ASP A 50 -9.56 -7.24 -7.64
N GLY A 51 -8.99 -7.87 -6.61
CA GLY A 51 -7.73 -7.49 -5.98
C GLY A 51 -7.84 -6.28 -5.05
N ILE A 52 -9.05 -5.81 -4.75
CA ILE A 52 -9.28 -4.62 -3.93
C ILE A 52 -9.65 -5.04 -2.50
N ARG A 53 -9.04 -4.39 -1.50
CA ARG A 53 -9.43 -4.49 -0.09
C ARG A 53 -10.56 -3.49 0.18
N HIS A 54 -11.80 -3.94 0.02
CA HIS A 54 -12.98 -3.07 0.07
C HIS A 54 -13.22 -2.48 1.46
N GLY A 55 -12.93 -3.21 2.53
CA GLY A 55 -12.98 -2.72 3.90
C GLY A 55 -11.98 -1.60 4.15
N LEU A 56 -10.73 -1.73 3.65
CA LEU A 56 -9.75 -0.64 3.67
C LEU A 56 -10.28 0.60 2.92
N VAL A 57 -10.84 0.42 1.72
CA VAL A 57 -11.42 1.54 0.94
C VAL A 57 -12.56 2.20 1.69
N ALA A 58 -13.45 1.41 2.31
CA ALA A 58 -14.56 1.94 3.09
C ALA A 58 -14.09 2.71 4.33
N ARG A 59 -13.02 2.25 4.98
CA ARG A 59 -12.38 2.98 6.08
C ARG A 59 -11.80 4.31 5.62
N VAL A 60 -10.99 4.30 4.57
CA VAL A 60 -10.36 5.52 4.02
C VAL A 60 -11.43 6.54 3.60
N LYS A 61 -12.52 6.09 2.95
CA LYS A 61 -13.65 6.97 2.61
C LYS A 61 -14.28 7.64 3.82
N ARG A 62 -14.43 6.92 4.95
CA ARG A 62 -14.95 7.50 6.19
C ARG A 62 -13.99 8.53 6.78
N GLU A 63 -12.69 8.26 6.77
CA GLU A 63 -11.67 9.21 7.25
C GLU A 63 -11.65 10.49 6.40
N ILE A 64 -11.75 10.37 5.07
CA ILE A 64 -11.84 11.52 4.17
C ILE A 64 -13.11 12.32 4.44
N ALA A 65 -14.26 11.66 4.54
CA ALA A 65 -15.53 12.32 4.84
C ALA A 65 -15.53 13.03 6.20
N ALA A 66 -14.79 12.48 7.18
CA ALA A 66 -14.60 13.08 8.50
C ALA A 66 -13.55 14.20 8.52
N GLY A 67 -12.83 14.45 7.41
CA GLY A 67 -11.73 15.41 7.35
C GLY A 67 -10.49 14.99 8.15
N THR A 68 -10.38 13.71 8.53
CA THR A 68 -9.30 13.17 9.37
C THR A 68 -8.27 12.34 8.58
N TYR A 69 -8.38 12.32 7.26
CA TYR A 69 -7.45 11.59 6.40
C TYR A 69 -6.15 12.37 6.17
N ASP A 70 -6.24 13.63 5.75
CA ASP A 70 -5.09 14.48 5.37
C ASP A 70 -4.71 15.47 6.48
N THR A 71 -4.28 14.96 7.64
CA THR A 71 -3.79 15.82 8.74
C THR A 71 -2.28 16.00 8.66
N GLU A 72 -1.77 17.14 9.14
CA GLU A 72 -0.34 17.47 9.11
C GLU A 72 0.48 16.41 9.85
N GLU A 73 -0.03 15.90 10.97
CA GLU A 73 0.62 14.86 11.76
C GLU A 73 0.74 13.53 10.99
N LYS A 74 -0.31 13.16 10.24
CA LYS A 74 -0.27 11.97 9.37
C LYS A 74 0.73 12.13 8.23
N TRP A 75 0.85 13.34 7.67
CA TRP A 75 1.83 13.65 6.64
C TRP A 75 3.26 13.56 7.16
N LEU A 76 3.56 14.19 8.30
CA LEU A 76 4.87 14.14 8.93
C LEU A 76 5.29 12.70 9.27
N ALA A 77 4.38 11.93 9.87
CA ALA A 77 4.63 10.53 10.20
C ALA A 77 4.90 9.68 8.95
N ALA A 78 4.18 9.93 7.85
CA ALA A 78 4.38 9.23 6.60
C ALA A 78 5.72 9.60 5.94
N GLU A 79 6.12 10.86 6.00
CA GLU A 79 7.40 11.35 5.50
C GLU A 79 8.58 10.72 6.26
N GLU A 80 8.55 10.75 7.59
CA GLU A 80 9.59 10.15 8.43
C GLU A 80 9.72 8.64 8.16
N ALA A 81 8.59 7.93 8.05
CA ALA A 81 8.58 6.51 7.73
C ALA A 81 9.18 6.22 6.34
N LEU A 82 8.95 7.11 5.36
CA LEU A 82 9.52 6.98 4.02
C LEU A 82 11.04 7.22 4.03
N LEU A 83 11.50 8.26 4.72
CA LEU A 83 12.93 8.57 4.84
C LEU A 83 13.69 7.44 5.51
N ARG A 84 13.18 6.95 6.65
CA ARG A 84 13.76 5.80 7.36
C ARG A 84 13.90 4.58 6.46
N ARG A 85 12.87 4.27 5.66
CA ARG A 85 12.91 3.15 4.71
C ARG A 85 13.97 3.33 3.61
N ILE A 86 14.20 4.56 3.17
CA ILE A 86 15.23 4.86 2.16
C ILE A 86 16.62 4.67 2.77
N GLU A 87 16.83 5.16 4.00
CA GLU A 87 18.08 4.96 4.74
C GLU A 87 18.38 3.47 4.96
N GLU A 88 17.39 2.68 5.38
CA GLU A 88 17.53 1.22 5.56
C GLU A 88 17.88 0.47 4.26
N ARG A 89 17.66 1.08 3.10
CA ARG A 89 17.91 0.48 1.78
C ARG A 89 19.27 0.86 1.20
N MET A 90 19.94 1.87 1.74
CA MET A 90 21.29 2.28 1.33
C MET A 90 22.36 1.48 2.07
#